data_AF-A0A956ZT07-F1
#
_entry.id   AF-A0A956ZT07-F1
#
_cell.length_a   1.000
_cell.length_b   1.000
_cell.length_c   1.000
_cell.angle_alpha   90.00
_cell.angle_beta   90.00
_cell.angle_gamma   90.00
#
_symmetry.space_group_name_H-M   'P 1'
#
loop_
_entity.id
_entity.type
_entity.pdbx_description
1 polymer ?
#
loop_
_entity_poly.entity_id
_entity_poly.type
_entity_poly.pdbx_seq_one_letter_code
_entity_poly.pdbx_strand_id
1 'polypeptide(L)'
;MAEAIYPATFDPITNGHVEIAERAAQLFDRLVVGVYDKPLKNWLFSIEERLEMTRQALAHVDNVEIERYGGLTVNFAQEKNANYIVRGLRTLSDFEWELQLSQANHGLVPEIETVCLLASQKNSFLSSSILKEIALNEGKIDHLAPPVVVAALRRKLEI
;
A
#
# COMPACT_ATOMS: atom_id res chain seq x y z
N MET A 1 17.31 2.22 -15.38
CA MET A 1 16.41 2.92 -14.47
C MET A 1 15.56 1.85 -13.84
N ALA A 2 15.62 1.71 -12.52
CA ALA A 2 14.92 0.66 -11.78
C ALA A 2 13.53 1.19 -11.41
N GLU A 3 12.52 0.63 -12.06
CA GLU A 3 11.13 1.09 -11.99
C GLU A 3 10.31 0.10 -11.15
N ALA A 4 9.53 0.58 -10.19
CA ALA A 4 8.77 -0.28 -9.29
C ALA A 4 7.31 0.14 -9.16
N ILE A 5 6.44 -0.83 -8.90
CA ILE A 5 5.11 -0.57 -8.38
C ILE A 5 5.02 -0.97 -6.89
N TYR A 6 4.24 -0.22 -6.11
CA TYR A 6 3.83 -0.60 -4.75
C TYR A 6 2.30 -0.76 -4.69
N PRO A 7 1.77 -1.95 -4.99
CA PRO A 7 0.33 -2.19 -5.03
C PRO A 7 -0.25 -2.42 -3.63
N ALA A 8 -1.38 -1.81 -3.29
CA ALA A 8 -2.20 -2.25 -2.16
C ALA A 8 -3.64 -1.74 -2.29
N THR A 9 -4.50 -2.13 -1.35
CA THR A 9 -5.86 -1.58 -1.27
C THR A 9 -5.90 -0.21 -0.61
N PHE A 10 -4.98 0.09 0.32
CA PHE A 10 -4.90 1.36 1.06
C PHE A 10 -6.27 1.82 1.61
N ASP A 11 -6.95 0.98 2.38
CA ASP A 11 -8.28 1.24 2.96
C ASP A 11 -8.28 1.36 4.51
N PRO A 12 -7.75 2.45 5.09
CA PRO A 12 -6.97 3.51 4.44
C PRO A 12 -5.46 3.21 4.42
N ILE A 13 -4.66 4.06 3.77
CA ILE A 13 -3.19 4.10 3.95
C ILE A 13 -2.84 4.35 5.43
N THR A 14 -1.73 3.79 5.92
CA THR A 14 -1.28 3.88 7.32
C THR A 14 0.19 4.31 7.39
N ASN A 15 0.70 4.63 8.59
CA ASN A 15 2.13 4.95 8.76
C ASN A 15 3.07 3.81 8.34
N GLY A 16 2.61 2.55 8.45
CA GLY A 16 3.37 1.40 7.96
C GLY A 16 3.48 1.38 6.43
N HIS A 17 2.43 1.76 5.72
CA HIS A 17 2.47 1.88 4.26
C HIS A 17 3.37 3.04 3.81
N VAL A 18 3.28 4.18 4.49
CA VAL A 18 4.13 5.35 4.21
C VAL A 18 5.61 5.00 4.36
N GLU A 19 5.98 4.32 5.44
CA GLU A 19 7.37 3.88 5.67
C GLU A 19 7.88 2.96 4.54
N ILE A 20 7.06 2.02 4.08
CA ILE A 20 7.43 1.13 2.97
C ILE A 20 7.59 1.91 1.66
N ALA A 21 6.68 2.85 1.37
CA ALA A 21 6.76 3.70 0.19
C ALA A 21 8.00 4.58 0.21
N GLU A 22 8.31 5.24 1.34
CA GLU A 22 9.52 6.07 1.51
C GLU A 22 10.80 5.26 1.30
N ARG A 23 10.86 4.05 1.88
CA ARG A 23 12.03 3.17 1.73
C ARG A 23 12.16 2.63 0.32
N ALA A 24 11.06 2.29 -0.35
CA ALA A 24 11.08 1.88 -1.75
C ALA A 24 11.50 3.03 -2.67
N ALA A 25 11.01 4.25 -2.43
CA ALA A 25 11.39 5.45 -3.16
C ALA A 25 12.90 5.76 -3.09
N GLN A 26 13.61 5.32 -2.06
CA GLN A 26 15.07 5.42 -1.97
C GLN A 26 15.82 4.34 -2.78
N LEU A 27 15.15 3.25 -3.14
CA LEU A 27 15.75 2.11 -3.86
C LEU A 27 15.51 2.16 -5.37
N PHE A 28 14.46 2.85 -5.80
CA PHE A 28 14.00 2.88 -7.18
C PHE A 28 13.98 4.31 -7.71
N ASP A 29 14.23 4.46 -9.02
CA ASP A 29 14.25 5.77 -9.66
C ASP A 29 12.84 6.38 -9.70
N ARG A 30 11.81 5.55 -9.92
CA ARG A 30 10.39 5.91 -9.82
C ARG A 30 9.58 4.79 -9.17
N LEU A 31 8.63 5.18 -8.32
CA LEU A 31 7.73 4.27 -7.63
C LEU A 31 6.26 4.61 -7.94
N VAL A 32 5.53 3.70 -8.57
CA VAL A 32 4.08 3.84 -8.78
C VAL A 32 3.32 3.12 -7.67
N VAL A 33 2.72 3.87 -6.75
CA VAL A 33 1.83 3.33 -5.72
C VAL A 33 0.47 3.04 -6.35
N GLY A 34 0.20 1.75 -6.55
CA GLY A 34 -1.03 1.26 -7.17
C GLY A 34 -2.14 1.06 -6.15
N VAL A 35 -3.23 1.82 -6.24
CA VAL A 35 -4.43 1.66 -5.42
C VAL A 35 -5.42 0.73 -6.15
N TYR A 36 -5.61 -0.48 -5.61
CA TYR A 36 -6.46 -1.48 -6.25
C TYR A 36 -7.94 -1.07 -6.27
N ASP A 37 -8.61 -1.26 -7.40
CA ASP A 37 -9.98 -0.81 -7.70
C ASP A 37 -10.84 -1.92 -8.31
N LYS A 38 -11.00 -3.02 -7.58
CA LYS A 38 -12.00 -4.06 -7.89
C LYS A 38 -12.60 -4.67 -6.62
N PRO A 39 -13.85 -5.14 -6.68
CA PRO A 39 -14.58 -5.56 -5.50
C PRO A 39 -14.06 -6.93 -5.05
N LEU A 40 -13.18 -6.93 -4.06
CA LEU A 40 -12.91 -8.13 -3.27
C LEU A 40 -13.55 -8.04 -1.87
N LYS A 41 -13.91 -6.83 -1.39
CA LYS A 41 -14.47 -6.58 -0.05
C LYS A 41 -15.30 -5.29 -0.02
N ASN A 42 -16.14 -5.15 1.01
CA ASN A 42 -16.70 -3.87 1.43
C ASN A 42 -15.57 -3.02 2.04
N TRP A 43 -14.94 -2.17 1.24
CA TRP A 43 -13.99 -1.17 1.72
C TRP A 43 -14.70 -0.03 2.43
N LEU A 44 -14.06 0.53 3.46
CA LEU A 44 -14.63 1.65 4.20
C LEU A 44 -14.65 2.92 3.33
N PHE A 45 -13.58 3.12 2.56
CA PHE A 45 -13.41 4.26 1.67
C PHE A 45 -13.58 3.86 0.20
N SER A 46 -14.23 4.74 -0.55
CA SER A 46 -14.29 4.68 -2.01
C SER A 46 -12.91 4.77 -2.63
N ILE A 47 -12.77 4.38 -3.91
CA ILE A 47 -11.50 4.52 -4.64
C ILE A 47 -10.99 5.97 -4.65
N GLU A 48 -11.87 6.94 -4.85
CA GLU A 48 -11.48 8.36 -4.88
C GLU A 48 -10.96 8.83 -3.52
N GLU A 49 -11.61 8.44 -2.42
CA GLU A 49 -11.13 8.76 -1.07
C GLU A 49 -9.77 8.12 -0.77
N ARG A 50 -9.55 6.86 -1.19
CA ARG A 50 -8.28 6.16 -0.99
C ARG A 50 -7.15 6.78 -1.81
N LEU A 51 -7.41 7.11 -3.07
CA LEU A 51 -6.44 7.82 -3.92
C LEU A 51 -6.05 9.16 -3.29
N GLU A 52 -7.04 9.94 -2.85
CA GLU A 52 -6.79 11.26 -2.26
C GLU A 52 -5.98 11.18 -0.97
N MET A 53 -6.36 10.29 -0.05
CA MET A 53 -5.58 10.05 1.17
C MET A 53 -4.15 9.59 0.85
N THR A 54 -3.98 8.73 -0.16
CA THR A 54 -2.65 8.22 -0.55
C THR A 54 -1.78 9.33 -1.14
N ARG A 55 -2.35 10.18 -2.01
CA ARG A 55 -1.65 11.36 -2.57
C ARG A 55 -1.20 12.31 -1.49
N GLN A 56 -2.08 12.68 -0.57
CA GLN A 56 -1.73 13.59 0.51
C GLN A 56 -0.72 12.97 1.50
N ALA A 57 -0.83 11.66 1.78
CA ALA A 57 0.08 10.95 2.68
C ALA A 57 1.51 10.81 2.13
N LEU A 58 1.69 10.89 0.81
CA LEU A 58 2.99 10.71 0.13
C LEU A 58 3.43 11.96 -0.65
N ALA A 59 2.77 13.10 -0.44
CA ALA A 59 3.07 14.35 -1.16
C ALA A 59 4.50 14.89 -0.91
N HIS A 60 5.18 14.41 0.13
CA HIS A 60 6.56 14.76 0.47
C HIS A 60 7.61 13.84 -0.18
N VAL A 61 7.20 12.85 -1.00
CA VAL A 61 8.09 11.90 -1.66
C VAL A 61 8.11 12.18 -3.17
N ASP A 62 9.20 12.79 -3.64
CA ASP A 62 9.27 13.42 -4.97
C ASP A 62 9.13 12.46 -6.15
N ASN A 63 9.56 11.20 -6.02
CA ASN A 63 9.58 10.20 -7.09
C ASN A 63 8.45 9.15 -6.97
N VAL A 64 7.35 9.53 -6.32
CA VAL A 64 6.17 8.68 -6.14
C VAL A 64 5.00 9.17 -6.99
N GLU A 65 4.41 8.26 -7.76
CA GLU A 65 3.17 8.47 -8.51
C GLU A 65 2.04 7.63 -7.90
N ILE A 66 0.84 8.18 -7.80
CA ILE A 66 -0.33 7.47 -7.26
C ILE A 66 -1.31 7.17 -8.38
N GLU A 67 -1.55 5.90 -8.64
CA GLU A 67 -2.43 5.45 -9.71
C GLU A 67 -3.46 4.43 -9.22
N ARG A 68 -4.68 4.52 -9.74
CA ARG A 68 -5.66 3.44 -9.59
C ARG A 68 -5.32 2.31 -10.54
N TYR A 69 -5.59 1.08 -10.15
CA TYR A 69 -5.47 -0.05 -11.06
C TYR A 69 -6.43 -1.18 -10.72
N GLY A 70 -6.67 -2.07 -11.67
CA GLY A 70 -7.46 -3.28 -11.46
C GLY A 70 -7.02 -4.40 -12.39
N GLY A 71 -7.45 -5.63 -12.10
CA GLY A 71 -6.98 -6.81 -12.83
C GLY A 71 -5.72 -7.40 -12.20
N LEU A 72 -4.89 -8.07 -13.00
CA LEU A 72 -3.68 -8.71 -12.52
C LEU A 72 -2.61 -7.66 -12.18
N THR A 73 -2.09 -7.70 -10.95
CA THR A 73 -1.04 -6.78 -10.49
C THR A 73 0.21 -6.84 -11.36
N VAL A 74 0.56 -8.02 -11.86
CA VAL A 74 1.71 -8.19 -12.76
C VAL A 74 1.50 -7.51 -14.12
N ASN A 75 0.26 -7.50 -14.65
CA ASN A 75 -0.06 -6.76 -15.88
C ASN A 75 0.01 -5.25 -15.65
N PHE A 76 -0.42 -4.78 -14.47
CA PHE A 76 -0.26 -3.37 -14.10
C PHE A 76 1.22 -2.97 -14.01
N ALA A 77 2.08 -3.83 -13.47
CA ALA A 77 3.53 -3.60 -13.49
C ALA A 77 4.07 -3.49 -14.94
N GLN A 78 3.64 -4.36 -15.86
CA GLN A 78 4.00 -4.25 -17.28
C GLN A 78 3.51 -2.93 -17.91
N GLU A 79 2.25 -2.55 -17.66
CA GLU A 79 1.68 -1.28 -18.17
C GLU A 79 2.51 -0.06 -17.73
N LYS A 80 3.03 -0.11 -16.51
CA LYS A 80 3.89 0.96 -15.96
C LYS A 80 5.36 0.82 -16.30
N ASN A 81 5.74 -0.14 -17.13
CA ASN A 81 7.13 -0.47 -17.45
C ASN A 81 7.97 -0.73 -16.18
N ALA A 82 7.35 -1.25 -15.13
CA ALA A 82 8.02 -1.57 -13.87
C ALA A 82 8.70 -2.93 -13.96
N ASN A 83 9.92 -3.00 -13.42
CA ASN A 83 10.68 -4.23 -13.28
C ASN A 83 10.40 -4.93 -11.94
N TYR A 84 9.89 -4.19 -10.96
CA TYR A 84 9.74 -4.66 -9.59
C TYR A 84 8.34 -4.45 -9.03
N ILE A 85 7.85 -5.41 -8.25
CA ILE A 85 6.68 -5.28 -7.38
C ILE A 85 7.17 -5.23 -5.94
N VAL A 86 6.99 -4.08 -5.29
CA VAL A 86 7.34 -3.89 -3.87
C VAL A 86 6.22 -4.39 -2.98
N ARG A 87 6.57 -5.17 -1.95
CA ARG A 87 5.64 -5.67 -0.93
C ARG A 87 6.19 -5.40 0.47
N GLY A 88 5.32 -4.98 1.39
CA GLY A 88 5.67 -4.81 2.80
C GLY A 88 5.33 -6.07 3.60
N LEU A 89 6.28 -6.60 4.37
CA LEU A 89 6.07 -7.79 5.21
C LEU A 89 6.08 -7.41 6.68
N ARG A 90 5.09 -7.88 7.44
CA ARG A 90 5.01 -7.66 8.89
C ARG A 90 5.14 -8.95 9.69
N THR A 91 4.59 -10.03 9.14
CA THR A 91 4.49 -11.33 9.81
C THR A 91 5.03 -12.44 8.91
N LEU A 92 5.22 -13.62 9.48
CA LEU A 92 5.59 -14.82 8.71
C LEU A 92 4.50 -15.19 7.68
N SER A 93 3.22 -15.01 8.03
CA SER A 93 2.11 -15.29 7.11
C SER A 93 2.09 -14.34 5.91
N ASP A 94 2.49 -13.07 6.09
CA ASP A 94 2.66 -12.14 4.95
C ASP A 94 3.74 -12.70 4.01
N PHE A 95 4.86 -13.20 4.54
CA PHE A 95 5.94 -13.79 3.71
C PHE A 95 5.48 -15.02 2.91
N GLU A 96 4.78 -15.95 3.56
CA GLU A 96 4.26 -17.16 2.88
C GLU A 96 3.31 -16.80 1.74
N TRP A 97 2.43 -15.82 1.96
CA TRP A 97 1.52 -15.32 0.94
C TRP A 97 2.26 -14.66 -0.23
N GLU A 98 3.20 -13.76 0.06
CA GLU A 98 3.96 -13.06 -0.99
C GLU A 98 4.89 -14.00 -1.77
N LEU A 99 5.45 -15.03 -1.12
CA LEU A 99 6.25 -16.04 -1.80
C LEU A 99 5.42 -16.78 -2.86
N GLN A 100 4.23 -17.24 -2.49
CA GLN A 100 3.31 -17.91 -3.42
C GLN A 100 2.90 -16.99 -4.56
N LEU A 101 2.53 -15.74 -4.24
CA LEU A 101 2.11 -14.77 -5.24
C LEU A 101 3.24 -14.38 -6.19
N SER A 102 4.47 -14.25 -5.69
CA SER A 102 5.66 -13.98 -6.52
C SER A 102 5.92 -15.11 -7.50
N GLN A 103 5.83 -16.37 -7.07
CA GLN A 103 6.00 -17.53 -7.97
C GLN A 103 4.91 -17.58 -9.04
N ALA A 104 3.66 -17.28 -8.67
CA ALA A 104 2.56 -17.21 -9.62
C ALA A 104 2.76 -16.08 -10.64
N ASN A 105 3.17 -14.88 -10.19
CA ASN A 105 3.47 -13.76 -11.08
C ASN A 105 4.64 -14.07 -12.01
N HIS A 106 5.71 -14.70 -11.52
CA HIS A 106 6.85 -15.11 -12.34
C HIS A 106 6.46 -16.11 -13.44
N GLY A 107 5.51 -17.00 -13.16
CA GLY A 107 4.96 -17.90 -14.19
C GLY A 107 4.16 -17.19 -15.29
N LEU A 108 3.68 -15.97 -15.04
CA LEU A 108 2.92 -15.16 -16.00
C LEU A 108 3.81 -14.16 -16.75
N VAL A 109 4.71 -13.48 -16.02
CA VAL A 109 5.65 -12.49 -16.53
C VAL A 109 7.00 -12.68 -15.82
N PRO A 110 7.89 -13.52 -16.36
CA PRO A 110 9.17 -13.85 -15.74
C PRO A 110 10.11 -12.67 -15.47
N GLU A 111 9.90 -11.56 -16.19
CA GLU A 111 10.75 -10.37 -16.20
C GLU A 111 10.47 -9.43 -15.02
N ILE A 112 9.39 -9.67 -14.27
CA ILE A 112 8.99 -8.87 -13.11
C ILE A 112 9.37 -9.61 -11.84
N GLU A 113 10.18 -8.94 -11.01
CA GLU A 113 10.65 -9.46 -9.73
C GLU A 113 9.85 -8.89 -8.55
N THR A 114 9.71 -9.67 -7.48
CA THR A 114 9.09 -9.18 -6.23
C THR A 114 10.15 -8.79 -5.21
N VAL A 115 10.06 -7.57 -4.68
CA VAL A 115 10.96 -7.06 -3.64
C VAL A 115 10.18 -6.86 -2.35
N CYS A 116 10.57 -7.62 -1.32
CA CYS A 116 9.93 -7.56 -0.01
C CYS A 116 10.73 -6.68 0.96
N LEU A 117 10.08 -5.67 1.53
CA LEU A 117 10.63 -4.82 2.59
C LEU A 117 9.98 -5.18 3.93
N LEU A 118 10.81 -5.48 4.94
CA LEU A 118 10.31 -5.77 6.28
C LEU A 118 9.86 -4.48 6.96
N ALA A 119 8.65 -4.47 7.52
CA ALA A 119 8.15 -3.35 8.31
C ALA A 119 9.02 -3.13 9.56
N SER A 120 9.22 -1.87 9.95
CA SER A 120 9.90 -1.56 11.23
C SER A 120 9.15 -2.14 12.42
N GLN A 121 9.86 -2.38 13.52
CA GLN A 121 9.26 -2.85 14.77
C GLN A 121 8.12 -1.94 15.26
N LYS A 122 8.22 -0.63 14.99
CA LYS A 122 7.19 0.35 15.37
C LYS A 122 5.88 0.16 14.59
N ASN A 123 5.95 -0.29 13.35
CA ASN A 123 4.79 -0.38 12.45
C ASN A 123 4.39 -1.84 12.12
N SER A 124 5.11 -2.84 12.63
CA SER A 124 4.88 -4.25 12.30
C SER A 124 3.50 -4.75 12.71
N PHE A 125 2.92 -4.24 13.80
CA PHE A 125 1.56 -4.61 14.20
C PHE A 125 0.46 -3.89 13.40
N LEU A 126 0.81 -2.87 12.62
CA LEU A 126 -0.16 -1.94 12.05
C LEU A 126 -0.73 -2.45 10.73
N SER A 127 -2.03 -2.71 10.73
CA SER A 127 -2.82 -2.98 9.52
C SER A 127 -3.95 -1.96 9.38
N SER A 128 -4.44 -1.73 8.16
CA SER A 128 -5.63 -0.88 7.97
C SER A 128 -6.85 -1.44 8.70
N SER A 129 -6.96 -2.76 8.87
CA SER A 129 -8.02 -3.39 9.67
C SER A 129 -7.91 -3.02 11.16
N ILE A 130 -6.71 -3.17 11.74
CA ILE A 130 -6.46 -2.81 13.15
C ILE A 130 -6.69 -1.31 13.37
N LEU A 131 -6.24 -0.46 12.44
CA LEU A 131 -6.47 0.97 12.50
C LEU A 131 -7.97 1.30 12.55
N LYS A 132 -8.77 0.68 11.66
CA LYS A 132 -10.23 0.87 11.61
C LYS A 132 -10.91 0.35 12.88
N GLU A 133 -10.46 -0.78 13.43
CA GLU A 133 -11.00 -1.35 14.66
C GLU A 133 -10.75 -0.44 15.87
N ILE A 134 -9.53 0.11 16.01
CA ILE A 134 -9.21 1.07 17.07
C ILE A 134 -10.08 2.33 16.91
N ALA A 135 -10.19 2.85 15.68
CA ALA A 135 -11.01 4.04 15.41
C ALA A 135 -12.48 3.81 15.77
N LEU A 136 -13.08 2.69 15.33
CA LEU A 136 -14.48 2.35 15.60
C LEU A 136 -14.80 2.26 17.10
N ASN A 137 -13.81 1.91 17.92
CA ASN A 137 -13.94 1.82 19.37
C ASN A 137 -13.38 3.07 20.08
N GLU A 138 -13.36 4.22 19.40
CA GLU A 138 -12.95 5.54 19.94
C GLU A 138 -11.53 5.57 20.52
N GLY A 139 -10.67 4.64 20.08
CA GLY A 139 -9.27 4.60 20.46
C GLY A 139 -8.45 5.69 19.77
N LYS A 140 -7.33 6.08 20.39
CA LYS A 140 -6.44 7.12 19.86
C LYS A 140 -5.65 6.62 18.64
N ILE A 141 -5.89 7.22 17.47
CA ILE A 141 -5.27 6.82 16.19
C ILE A 141 -4.24 7.80 15.62
N ASP A 142 -4.02 8.95 16.26
CA ASP A 142 -3.18 10.05 15.71
C ASP A 142 -1.72 9.64 15.44
N HIS A 143 -1.25 8.56 16.08
CA HIS A 143 0.11 8.03 15.95
C HIS A 143 0.22 6.87 14.95
N LEU A 144 -0.90 6.43 14.36
CA LEU A 144 -0.99 5.24 13.51
C LEU A 144 -1.19 5.57 12.03
N ALA A 145 -1.59 6.80 11.69
CA ALA A 145 -1.80 7.19 10.30
C ALA A 145 -1.49 8.68 10.08
N PRO A 146 -1.28 9.10 8.82
CA PRO A 146 -1.12 10.50 8.47
C PRO A 146 -2.33 11.35 8.91
N PRO A 147 -2.16 12.65 9.21
CA PRO A 147 -3.26 13.51 9.67
C PRO A 147 -4.48 13.53 8.75
N VAL A 148 -4.28 13.50 7.43
CA VAL A 148 -5.36 13.40 6.43
C VAL A 148 -6.22 12.16 6.64
N VAL A 149 -5.61 11.02 6.94
CA VAL A 149 -6.30 9.75 7.18
C VAL A 149 -7.06 9.77 8.50
N VAL A 150 -6.45 10.33 9.55
CA VAL A 150 -7.09 10.47 10.86
C VAL A 150 -8.35 11.33 10.74
N ALA A 151 -8.28 12.46 10.04
CA ALA A 151 -9.41 13.32 9.78
C ALA A 151 -10.50 12.63 8.94
N ALA A 152 -10.09 11.85 7.93
CA ALA A 152 -11.01 11.07 7.10
C ALA A 152 -11.74 9.98 7.90
N LEU A 153 -11.02 9.24 8.76
CA LEU A 153 -11.62 8.22 9.64
C LEU A 153 -12.61 8.82 10.63
N ARG A 154 -12.24 9.90 11.32
CA ARG A 154 -13.14 10.63 12.23
C ARG A 154 -14.44 11.05 11.54
N ARG A 155 -14.32 11.65 10.35
CA ARG A 155 -15.49 12.02 9.54
C ARG A 155 -16.33 10.84 9.09
N LYS A 156 -15.69 9.75 8.65
CA LYS A 156 -16.36 8.57 8.09
C LYS A 156 -17.11 7.76 9.14
N LEU A 157 -16.60 7.75 10.37
CA LEU A 157 -17.12 7.00 11.50
C LEU A 157 -17.95 7.86 12.48
N GLU A 158 -18.02 9.17 12.25
CA GLU A 158 -18.73 10.13 13.11
C GLU A 158 -18.19 10.16 14.55
N ILE A 159 -16.86 10.11 14.71
CA ILE A 159 -16.11 10.11 15.99
C ILE A 159 -15.11 11.27 16.12
#